data_AF-X1AMC3-F1
#
_entry.id   AF-X1AMC3-F1
#
_cell.length_a   1.000
_cell.length_b   1.000
_cell.length_c   1.000
_cell.angle_alpha   90.00
_cell.angle_beta   90.00
_cell.angle_gamma   90.00
#
_symmetry.space_group_name_H-M   'P 1'
#
loop_
_entity.id
_entity.type
_entity.pdbx_description
1 polymer ?
#
loop_
_entity_poly.entity_id
_entity_poly.type
_entity_poly.pdbx_seq_one_letter_code
_entity_poly.pdbx_strand_id
1 'polypeptide(L)'
;LLTVAAEQGKGKAQGKELPTAEPHSRVLIQNSTEVPNRKVTEILGLVKGHTIFAIWIGRDLSALVRLILGGELIEYTEMMGRARKIATGRMLAQAEELGADAVINVRFMTTSVMGSAAELLAYGTAVKLGKPAY
;
A
#
# COMPACT_ATOMS: atom_id res chain seq x y z
N LEU A 1 17.45 31.69 -39.56
CA LEU A 1 18.22 30.48 -39.22
C LEU A 1 18.05 30.26 -37.71
N LEU A 2 17.00 29.51 -37.32
CA LEU A 2 17.11 28.23 -36.59
C LEU A 2 17.87 28.42 -35.25
N THR A 3 17.29 28.21 -34.06
CA THR A 3 16.56 27.01 -33.68
C THR A 3 15.75 27.25 -32.40
N VAL A 4 14.49 26.84 -32.43
CA VAL A 4 13.56 26.75 -31.29
C VAL A 4 14.03 25.62 -30.36
N ALA A 5 14.32 25.93 -29.10
CA ALA A 5 14.34 24.98 -28.00
C ALA A 5 13.09 25.27 -27.15
N ALA A 6 11.96 24.61 -27.44
CA ALA A 6 11.59 23.33 -26.85
C ALA A 6 11.35 23.45 -25.33
N GLU A 7 10.12 23.81 -25.03
CA GLU A 7 9.27 23.41 -23.89
C GLU A 7 9.95 22.74 -22.69
N GLN A 8 9.96 23.46 -21.55
CA GLN A 8 10.01 22.83 -20.23
C GLN A 8 8.91 23.39 -19.33
N GLY A 9 7.99 22.51 -18.96
CA GLY A 9 7.62 22.34 -17.56
C GLY A 9 6.49 23.21 -17.01
N LYS A 10 5.26 23.03 -17.51
CA LYS A 10 4.05 23.31 -16.71
C LYS A 10 3.03 22.18 -16.77
N GLY A 11 3.48 20.98 -16.41
CA GLY A 11 2.60 19.91 -15.93
C GLY A 11 2.75 19.80 -14.42
N LYS A 12 2.12 20.69 -13.65
CA LYS A 12 1.91 20.41 -12.22
C LYS A 12 0.93 19.24 -12.15
N ALA A 13 1.47 18.02 -12.05
CA ALA A 13 0.70 16.87 -11.62
C ALA A 13 0.26 17.16 -10.18
N GLN A 14 -0.90 17.79 -10.07
CA GLN A 14 -1.56 18.06 -8.80
C GLN A 14 -1.88 16.70 -8.22
N GLY A 15 -1.05 16.25 -7.27
CA GLY A 15 -1.27 15.04 -6.50
C GLY A 15 -2.66 15.14 -5.90
N LYS A 16 -3.60 14.40 -6.49
CA LYS A 16 -4.95 14.27 -5.97
C LYS A 16 -4.80 13.77 -4.54
N GLU A 17 -5.20 14.59 -3.59
CA GLU A 17 -5.19 14.25 -2.18
C GLU A 17 -5.93 12.92 -2.04
N LEU A 18 -5.19 11.90 -1.60
CA LEU A 18 -5.74 10.57 -1.41
C LEU A 18 -6.83 10.68 -0.33
N PRO A 19 -8.00 10.04 -0.52
CA PRO A 19 -9.07 10.07 0.46
C PRO A 19 -8.53 9.73 1.85
N THR A 20 -8.67 10.66 2.79
CA THR A 20 -8.23 10.55 4.19
C THR A 20 -9.13 9.65 5.03
N ALA A 21 -10.25 9.21 4.48
CA ALA A 21 -11.07 8.15 5.06
C ALA A 21 -10.46 6.79 4.67
N GLU A 22 -10.03 6.01 5.67
CA GLU A 22 -9.87 4.56 5.49
C GLU A 22 -11.18 4.08 4.83
N PRO A 23 -11.15 3.46 3.64
CA PRO A 23 -12.36 2.95 3.05
C PRO A 23 -12.97 2.01 4.08
N HIS A 24 -14.22 2.23 4.46
CA HIS A 24 -15.01 1.25 5.19
C HIS A 24 -15.30 0.08 4.24
N SER A 25 -14.23 -0.57 3.75
CA SER A 25 -14.33 -1.80 3.01
C SER A 25 -15.00 -2.79 3.94
N ARG A 26 -16.08 -3.39 3.45
CA ARG A 26 -16.80 -4.44 4.19
C ARG A 26 -15.98 -5.72 4.31
N VAL A 27 -14.84 -5.78 3.63
CA VAL A 27 -13.91 -6.91 3.60
C VAL A 27 -13.02 -6.85 4.85
N LEU A 28 -13.11 -7.88 5.69
CA LEU A 28 -12.25 -8.06 6.85
C LEU A 28 -10.81 -8.39 6.40
N ILE A 29 -9.80 -7.77 7.02
CA ILE A 29 -8.40 -8.13 6.80
C ILE A 29 -7.86 -8.89 8.01
N GLN A 30 -7.19 -10.02 7.77
CA GLN A 30 -6.50 -10.80 8.81
C GLN A 30 -5.13 -11.30 8.34
N ASN A 31 -4.15 -11.32 9.24
CA ASN A 31 -2.85 -11.95 9.00
C ASN A 31 -2.85 -13.45 9.32
N SER A 32 -3.81 -13.92 10.14
CA SER A 32 -4.09 -15.33 10.37
C SER A 32 -4.72 -15.99 9.13
N THR A 33 -4.62 -17.31 9.05
CA THR A 33 -5.25 -18.13 8.00
C THR A 33 -6.74 -18.39 8.26
N GLU A 34 -7.26 -17.97 9.40
CA GLU A 34 -8.64 -18.21 9.83
C GLU A 34 -9.22 -17.01 10.57
N VAL A 35 -10.55 -16.93 10.61
CA VAL A 35 -11.29 -15.89 11.32
C VAL A 35 -12.00 -16.55 12.50
N PRO A 36 -11.73 -16.14 13.75
CA PRO A 36 -12.40 -16.70 14.92
C PRO A 36 -13.92 -16.66 14.79
N ASN A 37 -14.58 -17.74 15.20
CA ASN A 37 -16.05 -17.92 15.17
C ASN A 37 -16.70 -17.84 13.77
N ARG A 38 -15.93 -17.81 12.68
CA ARG A 38 -16.45 -17.87 11.29
C ARG A 38 -15.65 -18.82 10.42
N LYS A 39 -16.32 -19.84 9.87
CA LYS A 39 -15.69 -20.78 8.93
C LYS A 39 -15.57 -20.16 7.54
N VAL A 40 -14.46 -20.40 6.85
CA VAL A 40 -14.32 -20.12 5.41
C VAL A 40 -15.22 -21.08 4.64
N THR A 41 -16.15 -20.54 3.84
CA THR A 41 -17.07 -21.34 3.03
C THR A 41 -16.60 -21.49 1.59
N GLU A 42 -15.80 -20.54 1.10
CA GLU A 42 -15.27 -20.54 -0.26
C GLU A 42 -13.95 -19.76 -0.33
N ILE A 43 -13.01 -20.25 -1.14
CA ILE A 43 -11.76 -19.56 -1.47
C ILE A 43 -11.95 -18.93 -2.86
N LEU A 44 -11.88 -17.60 -2.92
CA LEU A 44 -12.08 -16.82 -4.16
C LEU A 44 -10.78 -16.61 -4.93
N GLY A 45 -9.63 -16.80 -4.27
CA GLY A 45 -8.30 -16.79 -4.89
C GLY A 45 -7.34 -15.77 -4.28
N LEU A 46 -6.19 -15.62 -4.94
CA LEU A 46 -5.16 -14.65 -4.56
C LEU A 46 -5.58 -13.24 -4.94
N VAL A 47 -5.54 -12.32 -3.97
CA VAL A 47 -5.68 -10.88 -4.20
C VAL A 47 -4.38 -10.17 -3.87
N LYS A 48 -4.10 -9.09 -4.60
CA LYS A 48 -2.86 -8.33 -4.49
C LYS A 48 -3.05 -6.87 -4.88
N GLY A 49 -2.23 -6.01 -4.29
CA GLY A 49 -2.10 -4.61 -4.65
C GLY A 49 -0.68 -4.17 -4.39
N HIS A 50 -0.10 -3.39 -5.30
CA HIS A 50 1.26 -2.91 -5.17
C HIS A 50 1.35 -1.43 -5.51
N THR A 51 2.41 -0.78 -5.07
CA THR A 51 2.76 0.59 -5.48
C THR A 51 4.27 0.76 -5.50
N ILE A 52 4.76 1.50 -6.49
CA ILE A 52 6.17 1.90 -6.57
C ILE A 52 6.26 3.34 -6.09
N PHE A 53 7.25 3.64 -5.26
CA PHE A 53 7.52 4.97 -4.74
C PHE A 53 9.00 5.29 -4.84
N ALA A 54 9.29 6.55 -5.17
CA ALA A 54 10.65 7.06 -5.19
C ALA A 54 11.07 7.42 -3.76
N ILE A 55 12.15 6.80 -3.32
CA ILE A 55 12.90 7.07 -2.10
C ILE A 55 13.80 8.29 -2.36
N TRP A 56 13.22 9.49 -2.40
CA TRP A 56 14.02 10.72 -2.43
C TRP A 56 14.44 11.09 -1.02
N ILE A 57 15.68 10.73 -0.71
CA ILE A 57 16.34 11.00 0.57
C ILE A 57 16.93 12.40 0.50
N GLY A 58 16.32 13.36 1.17
CA GLY A 58 17.01 14.61 1.46
C GLY A 58 18.27 14.29 2.27
N ARG A 59 19.45 14.62 1.74
CA ARG A 59 20.75 14.44 2.41
C ARG A 59 20.76 15.08 3.82
N ASP A 60 19.94 16.10 4.02
CA ASP A 60 19.89 16.92 5.23
C ASP A 60 19.05 16.31 6.36
N LEU A 61 18.01 15.50 6.07
CA LEU A 61 17.16 14.91 7.11
C LEU A 61 17.86 13.78 7.88
N SER A 62 18.57 12.92 7.14
CA SER A 62 19.32 11.80 7.73
C SER A 62 20.49 12.26 8.62
N ALA A 63 21.11 13.39 8.30
CA ALA A 63 22.17 13.99 9.10
C ALA A 63 21.64 14.61 10.39
N LEU A 64 20.49 15.28 10.33
CA LEU A 64 19.86 15.93 11.50
C LEU A 64 19.34 14.90 12.52
N VAL A 65 18.71 13.80 12.06
CA VAL A 65 18.20 12.73 12.95
C VAL A 65 19.32 11.90 13.58
N ARG A 66 20.43 11.68 12.85
CA ARG A 66 21.64 11.04 13.39
C ARG A 66 22.33 11.90 14.45
N LEU A 67 22.31 13.22 14.31
CA LEU A 67 22.90 14.16 15.27
C LEU A 67 22.12 14.21 16.60
N ILE A 68 20.81 13.93 16.56
CA ILE A 68 19.91 14.15 17.70
C ILE A 68 19.74 12.94 18.62
N LEU A 69 20.15 11.70 18.29
CA LEU A 69 20.25 10.47 19.16
C LEU A 69 19.95 9.14 18.42
N GLY A 70 20.00 9.08 17.08
CA GLY A 70 19.67 7.84 16.36
C GLY A 70 18.16 7.54 16.28
N GLY A 71 17.35 8.59 16.13
CA GLY A 71 15.89 8.51 16.06
C GLY A 71 15.33 7.96 14.73
N GLU A 72 14.00 7.88 14.65
CA GLU A 72 13.25 7.38 13.50
C GLU A 72 13.33 8.34 12.29
N LEU A 73 13.38 7.76 11.08
CA LEU A 73 13.34 8.50 9.82
C LEU A 73 11.89 8.87 9.48
N ILE A 74 11.35 9.91 10.13
CA ILE A 74 9.92 10.28 10.07
C ILE A 74 9.36 10.34 8.63
N GLU A 75 10.03 11.03 7.71
CA GLU A 75 9.57 11.15 6.32
C GLU A 75 9.48 9.80 5.60
N TYR A 76 10.39 8.86 5.91
CA TYR A 76 10.35 7.51 5.35
C TYR A 76 9.22 6.71 5.97
N THR A 77 9.04 6.81 7.28
CA THR A 77 7.93 6.13 7.97
C THR A 77 6.61 6.58 7.39
N GLU A 78 6.42 7.89 7.19
CA GLU A 78 5.22 8.43 6.57
C GLU A 78 5.04 7.96 5.12
N MET A 79 6.12 7.98 4.32
CA MET A 79 6.11 7.48 2.95
C MET A 79 5.72 6.00 2.90
N MET A 80 6.31 5.17 3.75
CA MET A 80 6.01 3.74 3.85
C MET A 80 4.57 3.51 4.33
N GLY A 81 4.07 4.35 5.24
CA GLY A 81 2.68 4.36 5.67
C GLY A 81 1.72 4.62 4.50
N ARG A 82 1.98 5.67 3.71
CA ARG A 82 1.20 5.98 2.50
C ARG A 82 1.25 4.84 1.49
N ALA A 83 2.44 4.30 1.22
CA ALA A 83 2.61 3.18 0.30
C ALA A 83 1.77 1.97 0.74
N ARG A 84 1.80 1.63 2.04
CA ARG A 84 0.99 0.55 2.62
C ARG A 84 -0.49 0.76 2.41
N LYS A 85 -1.00 1.96 2.67
CA LYS A 85 -2.43 2.29 2.44
C LYS A 85 -2.83 2.11 0.99
N ILE A 86 -2.02 2.59 0.04
CA ILE A 86 -2.32 2.46 -1.41
C ILE A 86 -2.33 0.99 -1.84
N ALA A 87 -1.30 0.22 -1.45
CA ALA A 87 -1.20 -1.19 -1.80
C ALA A 87 -2.35 -2.01 -1.20
N THR A 88 -2.66 -1.80 0.08
CA THR A 88 -3.81 -2.44 0.74
C THR A 88 -5.12 -2.07 0.06
N GLY A 89 -5.34 -0.80 -0.27
CA GLY A 89 -6.55 -0.36 -0.96
C GLY A 89 -6.75 -1.03 -2.31
N ARG A 90 -5.67 -1.21 -3.09
CA ARG A 90 -5.70 -1.93 -4.37
C ARG A 90 -5.99 -3.43 -4.19
N MET A 91 -5.41 -4.06 -3.16
CA MET A 91 -5.70 -5.46 -2.81
C MET A 91 -7.17 -5.64 -2.39
N LEU A 92 -7.70 -4.71 -1.61
CA LEU A 92 -9.09 -4.72 -1.17
C LEU A 92 -10.06 -4.49 -2.32
N ALA A 93 -9.76 -3.57 -3.25
CA ALA A 93 -10.59 -3.38 -4.44
C ALA A 93 -10.72 -4.68 -5.25
N GLN A 94 -9.62 -5.41 -5.45
CA GLN A 94 -9.66 -6.72 -6.10
C GLN A 94 -10.50 -7.74 -5.29
N ALA A 95 -10.40 -7.73 -3.95
CA ALA A 95 -11.20 -8.60 -3.10
C ALA A 95 -12.70 -8.27 -3.18
N GLU A 96 -13.06 -6.99 -3.25
CA GLU A 96 -14.44 -6.51 -3.43
C GLU A 96 -15.02 -6.91 -4.78
N GLU A 97 -14.23 -6.84 -5.86
CA GLU A 97 -14.63 -7.32 -7.20
C GLU A 97 -14.96 -8.82 -7.20
N LEU A 98 -14.23 -9.61 -6.42
CA LEU A 98 -14.52 -11.03 -6.21
C LEU A 98 -15.69 -11.28 -5.23
N GLY A 99 -16.21 -10.22 -4.61
CA GLY A 99 -17.25 -10.31 -3.59
C GLY A 99 -16.78 -10.91 -2.28
N ALA A 100 -15.51 -10.80 -1.92
CA ALA A 100 -14.97 -11.38 -0.69
C ALA A 100 -15.61 -10.79 0.58
N ASP A 101 -15.73 -11.62 1.62
CA ASP A 101 -16.07 -11.15 2.97
C ASP A 101 -14.81 -10.87 3.79
N ALA A 102 -13.70 -11.51 3.44
CA ALA A 102 -12.41 -11.29 4.06
C ALA A 102 -11.23 -11.55 3.12
N VAL A 103 -10.08 -10.94 3.44
CA VAL A 103 -8.76 -11.35 2.98
C VAL A 103 -7.99 -11.89 4.18
N ILE A 104 -7.69 -13.18 4.16
CA ILE A 104 -6.91 -13.87 5.19
C ILE A 104 -5.46 -14.05 4.75
N ASN A 105 -4.59 -14.38 5.70
CA ASN A 105 -3.18 -14.60 5.48
C ASN A 105 -2.48 -13.41 4.78
N VAL A 106 -2.88 -12.18 5.10
CA VAL A 106 -2.31 -10.99 4.47
C VAL A 106 -0.84 -10.84 4.81
N ARG A 107 -0.06 -10.47 3.79
CA ARG A 107 1.38 -10.22 3.86
C ARG A 107 1.73 -8.93 3.15
N PHE A 108 2.76 -8.26 3.66
CA PHE A 108 3.39 -7.11 3.02
C PHE A 108 4.82 -7.48 2.65
N MET A 109 5.23 -7.13 1.45
CA MET A 109 6.58 -7.30 0.96
C MET A 109 7.07 -6.00 0.36
N THR A 110 8.36 -5.71 0.55
CA THR A 110 9.04 -4.58 -0.08
C THR A 110 10.21 -5.07 -0.87
N THR A 111 10.39 -4.55 -2.08
CA THR A 111 11.56 -4.83 -2.91
C THR A 111 12.12 -3.55 -3.49
N SER A 112 13.45 -3.48 -3.59
CA SER A 112 14.09 -2.45 -4.40
C SER A 112 13.82 -2.75 -5.87
N VAL A 113 13.55 -1.72 -6.67
CA VAL A 113 13.23 -1.88 -8.10
C VAL A 113 14.37 -1.36 -8.97
N MET A 114 14.50 -0.04 -9.07
CA MET A 114 15.55 0.62 -9.85
C MET A 114 15.97 1.92 -9.17
N GLY A 115 17.28 2.20 -9.14
CA GLY A 115 17.82 3.42 -8.55
C GLY A 115 17.29 3.66 -7.13
N SER A 116 16.72 4.85 -6.90
CA SER A 116 16.08 5.23 -5.65
C SER A 116 14.59 4.92 -5.60
N ALA A 117 14.11 3.82 -6.18
CA ALA A 117 12.70 3.43 -6.13
C ALA A 117 12.50 2.04 -5.51
N ALA A 118 11.44 1.90 -4.70
CA ALA A 118 11.03 0.64 -4.12
C ALA A 118 9.55 0.36 -4.40
N GLU A 119 9.22 -0.92 -4.49
CA GLU A 119 7.86 -1.42 -4.51
C GLU A 119 7.45 -1.85 -3.10
N LEU A 120 6.20 -1.56 -2.74
CA LEU A 120 5.50 -2.23 -1.66
C LEU A 120 4.30 -3.00 -2.22
N LEU A 121 4.29 -4.30 -1.97
CA LEU A 121 3.27 -5.27 -2.34
C LEU A 121 2.49 -5.70 -1.10
N ALA A 122 1.17 -5.67 -1.18
CA ALA A 122 0.23 -6.30 -0.25
C ALA A 122 -0.46 -7.45 -0.97
N TYR A 123 -0.55 -8.63 -0.36
CA TYR A 123 -1.27 -9.77 -0.93
C TYR A 123 -1.85 -10.68 0.15
N GLY A 124 -2.85 -11.48 -0.22
CA GLY A 124 -3.49 -12.46 0.65
C GLY A 124 -4.52 -13.29 -0.10
N THR A 125 -5.31 -14.08 0.64
CA THR A 125 -6.34 -14.94 0.04
C THR A 125 -7.72 -14.38 0.32
N ALA A 126 -8.47 -14.06 -0.74
CA ALA A 126 -9.86 -13.64 -0.65
C ALA A 126 -10.77 -14.85 -0.37
N VAL A 127 -11.69 -14.70 0.58
CA VAL A 127 -12.58 -15.77 1.04
C VAL A 127 -14.00 -15.28 1.32
N LYS A 128 -14.96 -16.20 1.23
CA LYS A 128 -16.30 -16.05 1.81
C LYS A 128 -16.35 -16.64 3.21
N LEU A 129 -17.12 -16.00 4.09
CA LEU A 129 -17.26 -16.43 5.49
C LEU A 129 -18.70 -16.88 5.78
N GLY A 130 -18.83 -17.98 6.49
CA GLY A 130 -20.10 -18.43 7.05
C GLY A 130 -20.60 -17.49 8.14
N LYS A 131 -21.88 -17.66 8.51
CA LYS A 131 -22.47 -16.94 9.66
C LYS A 131 -21.67 -17.23 10.95
N PRO A 132 -21.60 -16.26 11.89
CA PRO A 132 -21.00 -16.51 13.20
C PRO A 132 -21.63 -17.74 13.86
N ALA A 133 -20.81 -18.67 14.33
CA ALA A 133 -21.27 -19.74 15.21
C ALA A 133 -21.37 -19.16 16.64
N TYR A 134 -22.58 -19.14 17.19
CA TYR A 134 -22.86 -18.79 18.59
C TYR A 134 -23.20 -20.06 19.37
#